data_AF-A0A7R7CHB3-F1
#
_entry.id   AF-A0A7R7CHB3-F1
#
_cell.length_a   1.000
_cell.length_b   1.000
_cell.length_c   1.000
_cell.angle_alpha   90.00
_cell.angle_beta   90.00
_cell.angle_gamma   90.00
#
_symmetry.space_group_name_H-M   'P 1'
#
loop_
_entity.id
_entity.type
_entity.pdbx_description
1 polymer ?
#
loop_
_entity_poly.entity_id
_entity_poly.type
_entity_poly.pdbx_seq_one_letter_code
_entity_poly.pdbx_strand_id
1 'polypeptide(L)'
;MHRTLKAETIPPARANIPRQQATFDLFVTEFNTKRPHEALNTKAPADLYAPSSRAYAGLPDLHYPFHDLDIAVTNCVLICMHRKGARRSCRLRMVWSISMPDEARWCARAHA
;
A
#
# COMPACT_ATOMS: atom_id res chain seq x y z
N MET A 1 0.99 -3.19 -18.25
CA MET A 1 2.35 -2.69 -17.89
C MET A 1 2.90 -1.88 -19.06
N HIS A 2 3.42 -0.67 -18.83
CA HIS A 2 4.05 0.17 -19.87
C HIS A 2 5.31 -0.48 -20.47
N ARG A 3 5.53 -0.34 -21.79
CA ARG A 3 6.60 -1.06 -22.51
C ARG A 3 8.00 -0.67 -22.04
N THR A 4 8.27 0.62 -21.86
CA THR A 4 9.62 1.10 -21.45
C THR A 4 9.91 0.79 -19.99
N LEU A 5 8.93 0.93 -19.11
CA LEU A 5 9.04 0.55 -17.70
C LEU A 5 9.44 -0.91 -17.59
N LYS A 6 8.75 -1.81 -18.31
CA LYS A 6 9.09 -3.23 -18.34
C LYS A 6 10.49 -3.48 -18.90
N ALA A 7 10.93 -2.76 -19.93
CA ALA A 7 12.26 -2.96 -20.50
C ALA A 7 13.39 -2.57 -19.54
N GLU A 8 13.20 -1.55 -18.71
CA GLU A 8 14.27 -0.97 -17.90
C GLU A 8 14.35 -1.51 -16.47
N THR A 9 13.21 -1.89 -15.91
CA THR A 9 13.13 -2.28 -14.49
C THR A 9 13.11 -3.80 -14.28
N ILE A 10 12.69 -4.58 -15.28
CA ILE A 10 12.39 -6.02 -15.13
C ILE A 10 13.51 -6.98 -15.61
N PRO A 11 14.35 -6.67 -16.61
CA PRO A 11 15.39 -7.60 -17.09
C PRO A 11 16.82 -7.17 -16.68
N PRO A 12 17.58 -8.00 -15.94
CA PRO A 12 17.12 -9.10 -15.09
C PRO A 12 16.38 -8.57 -13.85
N ALA A 13 15.46 -9.39 -13.33
CA ALA A 13 14.72 -9.04 -12.11
C ALA A 13 15.69 -8.93 -10.94
N ARG A 14 15.43 -8.01 -10.01
CA ARG A 14 16.29 -7.85 -8.83
C ARG A 14 16.12 -9.02 -7.86
N ALA A 15 17.17 -9.25 -7.05
CA ALA A 15 17.26 -10.40 -6.15
C ALA A 15 16.17 -10.47 -5.06
N ASN A 16 15.51 -9.35 -4.74
CA ASN A 16 14.42 -9.29 -3.76
C ASN A 16 13.45 -8.14 -4.06
N ILE A 17 12.28 -8.17 -3.42
CA ILE A 17 11.20 -7.19 -3.61
C ILE A 17 11.67 -5.76 -3.32
N PRO A 18 12.38 -5.45 -2.21
CA PRO A 18 12.83 -4.08 -1.93
C PRO A 18 13.77 -3.51 -3.00
N ARG A 19 14.70 -4.32 -3.53
CA ARG A 19 15.61 -3.87 -4.60
C ARG A 19 14.85 -3.64 -5.91
N GLN A 20 13.84 -4.45 -6.19
CA GLN A 20 12.97 -4.24 -7.34
C GLN A 20 12.19 -2.94 -7.20
N GLN A 21 11.65 -2.65 -6.00
CA GLN A 21 10.97 -1.39 -5.70
C GLN A 21 11.89 -0.18 -5.89
N ALA A 22 13.12 -0.22 -5.34
CA ALA A 22 14.09 0.86 -5.53
C ALA A 22 14.38 1.14 -7.02
N THR A 23 14.36 0.11 -7.87
CA THR A 23 14.53 0.28 -9.32
C THR A 23 13.32 0.97 -9.94
N PHE A 24 12.10 0.67 -9.47
CA PHE A 24 10.89 1.39 -9.89
C PHE A 24 10.88 2.84 -9.41
N ASP A 25 11.32 3.11 -8.19
CA ASP A 25 11.37 4.48 -7.64
C ASP A 25 12.36 5.37 -8.42
N LEU A 26 13.50 4.80 -8.82
CA LEU A 26 14.46 5.46 -9.71
C LEU A 26 13.86 5.73 -11.09
N PHE A 27 13.13 4.77 -11.67
CA PHE A 27 12.44 4.95 -12.95
C PHE A 27 11.42 6.09 -12.88
N VAL A 28 10.60 6.15 -11.82
CA VAL A 28 9.61 7.22 -11.62
C VAL A 28 10.30 8.58 -11.56
N THR A 29 11.41 8.67 -10.81
CA THR A 29 12.20 9.91 -10.71
C THR A 29 12.73 10.34 -12.08
N GLU A 30 13.38 9.42 -12.81
CA GLU A 30 13.96 9.72 -14.12
C GLU A 30 12.89 10.11 -15.17
N PHE A 31 11.78 9.38 -15.21
CA PHE A 31 10.68 9.62 -16.14
C PHE A 31 10.04 11.00 -15.92
N ASN A 32 9.87 11.39 -14.66
CA ASN A 32 9.21 12.64 -14.29
C ASN A 32 10.13 13.85 -14.36
N THR A 33 11.44 13.71 -14.13
CA THR A 33 12.33 14.89 -13.99
C THR A 33 13.39 15.03 -15.09
N LYS A 34 13.69 13.97 -15.86
CA LYS A 34 14.82 13.99 -16.82
C LYS A 34 14.42 13.72 -18.26
N ARG A 35 13.43 12.86 -18.49
CA ARG A 35 13.12 12.41 -19.86
C ARG A 35 12.33 13.46 -20.63
N PRO A 36 12.79 13.86 -21.84
CA PRO A 36 12.02 14.72 -22.72
C PRO A 36 10.89 13.92 -23.35
N HIS A 37 9.66 14.43 -23.26
CA HIS A 37 8.49 13.79 -23.89
C HIS A 37 8.05 14.58 -25.11
N GLU A 38 7.91 13.90 -26.24
CA GLU A 38 7.49 14.52 -27.50
C GLU A 38 6.11 15.19 -27.38
N ALA A 39 5.16 14.52 -26.73
CA ALA A 39 3.83 15.05 -26.45
C ALA A 39 3.84 16.33 -25.57
N LEU A 40 4.95 16.60 -24.88
CA LEU A 40 5.13 17.78 -24.02
C LEU A 40 6.09 18.79 -24.66
N ASN A 41 6.27 18.76 -25.99
CA ASN A 41 7.25 19.58 -26.71
C ASN A 41 8.66 19.46 -26.11
N THR A 42 9.12 18.21 -25.94
CA THR A 42 10.44 17.83 -25.41
C THR A 42 10.72 18.26 -23.96
N LYS A 43 9.69 18.66 -23.20
CA LYS A 43 9.80 18.98 -21.76
C LYS A 43 9.62 17.75 -20.88
N ALA A 44 10.09 17.84 -19.63
CA ALA A 44 9.82 16.82 -18.61
C ALA A 44 8.45 17.07 -17.95
N PRO A 45 7.77 16.03 -17.43
CA PRO A 45 6.47 16.18 -16.78
C PRO A 45 6.53 17.10 -15.56
N ALA A 46 7.62 17.03 -14.78
CA ALA A 46 7.84 17.89 -13.62
C ALA A 46 7.89 19.39 -13.96
N ASP A 47 8.19 19.76 -15.21
CA ASP A 47 8.23 21.17 -15.64
C ASP A 47 6.82 21.74 -15.89
N LEU A 48 5.83 20.88 -16.15
CA LEU A 48 4.48 21.29 -16.55
C LEU A 48 3.43 21.03 -15.46
N TYR A 49 3.58 19.96 -14.68
CA TYR A 49 2.58 19.57 -13.69
C TYR A 49 2.96 20.08 -12.30
N ALA A 50 2.15 21.01 -11.78
CA ALA A 50 2.20 21.45 -10.40
C ALA A 50 1.09 20.77 -9.58
N PRO A 51 1.31 20.56 -8.25
CA PRO A 51 0.24 20.13 -7.35
C PRO A 51 -0.98 21.06 -7.47
N SER A 52 -2.18 20.48 -7.42
CA SER A 52 -3.41 21.28 -7.46
C SER A 52 -3.48 22.20 -6.23
N SER A 53 -3.88 23.45 -6.45
CA SER A 53 -4.16 24.41 -5.38
C SER A 53 -5.44 24.07 -4.60
N ARG A 54 -6.30 23.21 -5.15
CA ARG A 54 -7.54 22.79 -4.50
C ARG A 54 -7.22 21.84 -3.36
N ALA A 55 -7.62 22.21 -2.14
CA ALA A 55 -7.54 21.33 -1.00
C ALA A 55 -8.36 20.05 -1.25
N TYR A 56 -7.71 18.91 -1.07
CA TYR A 56 -8.35 17.62 -1.17
C TYR A 56 -9.16 17.34 0.10
N ALA A 57 -10.48 17.14 -0.05
CA ALA A 57 -11.40 16.95 1.08
C ALA A 57 -11.43 15.51 1.64
N GLY A 58 -10.53 14.64 1.16
CA GLY A 58 -10.57 13.20 1.47
C GLY A 58 -11.51 12.43 0.54
N LEU A 59 -11.42 11.10 0.60
CA LEU A 59 -12.46 10.20 0.10
C LEU A 59 -13.49 9.98 1.22
N PRO A 60 -14.76 9.75 0.88
CA PRO A 60 -15.69 9.14 1.84
C PRO A 60 -15.18 7.74 2.23
N ASP A 61 -15.65 7.23 3.37
CA ASP A 61 -15.30 5.90 3.84
C ASP A 61 -15.53 4.85 2.74
N LEU A 62 -14.45 4.17 2.35
CA LEU A 62 -14.43 3.21 1.25
C LEU A 62 -14.87 1.86 1.79
N HIS A 63 -16.18 1.65 1.89
CA HIS A 63 -16.70 0.31 2.17
C HIS A 63 -16.64 -0.54 0.90
N TYR A 64 -15.65 -1.43 0.83
CA TYR A 64 -15.56 -2.45 -0.22
C TYR A 64 -16.05 -3.79 0.35
N PRO A 65 -17.37 -4.08 0.29
CA PRO A 65 -17.90 -5.32 0.82
C PRO A 65 -17.17 -6.50 0.16
N PHE A 66 -16.82 -7.51 0.96
CA PHE A 66 -16.11 -8.74 0.56
C PHE A 66 -14.58 -8.68 0.44
N HIS A 67 -13.91 -7.59 0.83
CA HIS A 67 -12.44 -7.55 0.93
C HIS A 67 -11.91 -7.48 2.36
N ASP A 68 -12.79 -7.17 3.31
CA ASP A 68 -12.48 -7.24 4.73
C ASP A 68 -12.59 -8.70 5.19
N LEU A 69 -11.48 -9.21 5.73
CA LEU A 69 -11.46 -10.52 6.37
C LEU A 69 -11.57 -10.30 7.87
N ASP A 70 -12.75 -10.56 8.43
CA ASP A 70 -12.94 -10.56 9.89
C ASP A 70 -12.26 -11.80 10.48
N ILE A 71 -11.04 -11.64 10.98
CA ILE A 71 -10.31 -12.70 11.68
C ILE A 71 -10.55 -12.53 13.18
N ALA A 72 -11.13 -13.55 13.82
CA ALA A 72 -11.18 -13.62 15.27
C ALA A 72 -9.75 -13.76 15.83
N VAL A 73 -9.21 -12.68 16.37
CA VAL A 73 -7.92 -12.69 17.07
C VAL A 73 -8.13 -13.30 18.46
N THR A 74 -7.64 -14.52 18.67
CA THR A 74 -7.45 -15.06 20.03
C THR A 74 -6.28 -14.36 20.72
N ASN A 75 -6.16 -14.40 22.05
CA ASN A 75 -5.11 -13.74 22.89
C ASN A 75 -3.62 -13.98 22.51
N CYS A 76 -3.33 -14.62 21.38
CA CYS A 76 -2.02 -14.60 20.76
C CYS A 76 -1.88 -13.37 19.88
N VAL A 77 -0.81 -12.59 20.09
CA VAL A 77 -0.38 -11.46 19.23
C VAL A 77 -0.06 -11.89 17.78
N LEU A 78 -0.14 -13.18 17.47
CA LEU A 78 0.15 -13.74 16.17
C LEU A 78 -1.16 -14.00 15.40
N ILE A 79 -1.42 -13.21 14.36
CA ILE A 79 -2.49 -13.46 13.39
C ILE A 79 -1.98 -14.46 12.35
N CYS A 80 -2.47 -15.70 12.39
CA CYS A 80 -2.11 -16.73 11.41
C CYS A 80 -2.91 -16.58 10.11
N MET A 81 -2.33 -15.96 9.09
CA MET A 81 -2.97 -15.76 7.77
C MET A 81 -2.88 -16.96 6.79
N HIS A 82 -2.92 -18.22 7.27
CA HIS A 82 -2.93 -19.38 6.37
C HIS A 82 -3.72 -20.58 6.92
N ARG A 83 -4.70 -21.06 6.14
CA ARG A 83 -5.47 -22.30 6.41
C ARG A 83 -4.62 -23.53 6.09
N LYS A 84 -3.93 -24.10 7.09
CA LYS A 84 -3.59 -25.53 7.12
C LYS A 84 -3.65 -26.08 8.56
N GLY A 85 -4.68 -26.89 8.84
CA GLY A 85 -4.59 -28.06 9.73
C GLY A 85 -4.74 -27.88 11.25
N ALA A 86 -5.98 -28.09 11.73
CA ALA A 86 -6.39 -28.74 12.99
C ALA A 86 -6.04 -28.17 14.39
N ARG A 87 -7.10 -27.60 15.00
CA ARG A 87 -7.66 -27.76 16.37
C ARG A 87 -6.71 -28.06 17.55
N ARG A 88 -6.84 -27.24 18.60
CA ARG A 88 -7.50 -27.66 19.86
C ARG A 88 -7.84 -26.48 20.79
N SER A 89 -9.09 -26.50 21.26
CA SER A 89 -9.67 -25.91 22.47
C SER A 89 -9.23 -24.50 22.89
N CYS A 90 -10.16 -23.53 22.85
CA CYS A 90 -10.30 -22.60 23.97
C CYS A 90 -11.68 -21.95 23.98
N ARG A 91 -12.26 -21.90 25.19
CA ARG A 91 -13.59 -21.39 25.52
C ARG A 91 -13.51 -19.88 25.82
N LEU A 92 -14.64 -19.22 25.54
CA LEU A 92 -15.09 -17.86 25.94
C LEU A 92 -14.60 -16.63 25.14
N ARG A 93 -15.49 -16.21 24.24
CA ARG A 93 -16.21 -14.92 24.14
C ARG A 93 -15.42 -13.62 24.42
N MET A 94 -14.97 -12.99 23.33
CA MET A 94 -15.14 -11.54 23.10
C MET A 94 -14.89 -11.25 21.62
N VAL A 95 -15.86 -10.63 20.94
CA VAL A 95 -15.72 -10.18 19.55
C VAL A 95 -15.14 -8.77 19.63
N TRP A 96 -13.89 -8.60 19.20
CA TRP A 96 -13.31 -7.29 18.94
C TRP A 96 -13.36 -7.05 17.44
N SER A 97 -14.21 -6.12 17.01
CA SER A 97 -14.16 -5.56 15.66
C SER A 97 -12.93 -4.67 15.55
N ILE A 98 -11.98 -5.04 14.70
CA ILE A 98 -10.83 -4.19 14.39
C ILE A 98 -11.33 -3.15 13.37
N SER A 99 -11.79 -2.00 13.86
CA SER A 99 -11.92 -0.80 13.03
C SER A 99 -10.56 -0.12 12.99
N MET A 100 -9.95 -0.03 11.81
CA MET A 100 -8.74 0.75 11.57
C MET A 100 -9.08 2.24 11.79
N PRO A 101 -8.55 2.94 12.80
CA PRO A 101 -8.70 4.40 12.87
C PRO A 101 -7.64 5.05 11.99
N ASP A 102 -8.09 5.93 11.10
CA ASP A 102 -7.27 6.89 10.38
C ASP A 102 -6.59 7.85 11.36
N GLU A 103 -5.44 7.47 11.93
CA GLU A 103 -4.35 8.38 12.29
C GLU A 103 -3.16 7.61 12.86
N ALA A 104 -1.97 7.93 12.35
CA ALA A 104 -0.69 7.33 12.69
C ALA A 104 -0.20 7.67 14.12
N ARG A 105 -0.92 7.27 15.16
CA ARG A 105 -0.45 7.28 16.56
C ARG A 105 -0.88 6.02 17.31
N TRP A 106 0.08 5.12 17.52
CA TRP A 106 -0.04 4.07 18.52
C TRP A 106 -0.09 4.70 19.92
N CYS A 107 -1.28 4.85 20.49
CA CYS A 107 -1.48 5.09 21.91
C CYS A 107 -2.63 4.20 22.37
N ALA A 108 -2.29 3.08 23.02
CA ALA A 108 -3.25 2.34 23.84
C ALA A 108 -3.68 3.26 24.98
N ARG A 109 -4.94 3.71 24.97
CA ARG A 109 -5.55 4.42 26.09
C ARG A 109 -6.53 3.48 26.77
N ALA A 110 -6.15 2.99 27.95
CA ALA A 110 -7.04 2.23 28.81
C ALA A 110 -8.06 3.19 29.43
N HIS A 111 -9.34 2.87 29.31
CA HIS A 111 -10.37 3.39 30.21
C HIS A 111 -10.88 2.24 31.06
N ALA A 112 -10.95 2.50 32.36
CA ALA A 112 -11.35 1.58 33.42
C ALA A 112 -12.81 1.14 33.31
#